data_AF-A0A972Y8V2-F1
#
_entry.id   AF-A0A972Y8V2-F1
#
_cell.length_a   1.000
_cell.length_b   1.000
_cell.length_c   1.000
_cell.angle_alpha   90.00
_cell.angle_beta   90.00
_cell.angle_gamma   90.00
#
_symmetry.space_group_name_H-M   'P 1'
#
loop_
_entity.id
_entity.type
_entity.pdbx_description
1 polymer ?
#
loop_
_entity_poly.entity_id
_entity_poly.type
_entity_poly.pdbx_seq_one_letter_code
_entity_poly.pdbx_strand_id
1 'polypeptide(L)'
;MTDNVVGSPNDAFEALDRALDELRREFRANPEFAMRVVQALGSAVHFDSDLKTELLNPVELVANRSSEEVQRTLSDMEISDLKKLAKSSNLATPTDLSGRSKDEIVAMIQVRAERRVQSRSAD
;
A
#
# COMPACT_ATOMS: atom_id res chain seq x y z
N MET A 1 -20.91 13.72 38.10
CA MET A 1 -22.02 13.01 37.43
C MET A 1 -21.37 12.03 36.48
N THR A 2 -21.21 10.78 36.90
CA THR A 2 -20.72 9.69 36.07
C THR A 2 -21.95 9.07 35.42
N ASP A 3 -22.15 9.30 34.13
CA ASP A 3 -23.20 8.63 33.37
C ASP A 3 -22.90 7.13 33.35
N ASN A 4 -23.67 6.38 34.13
CA ASN A 4 -23.73 4.93 34.00
C ASN A 4 -24.45 4.62 32.69
N VAL A 5 -23.70 4.34 31.64
CA VAL A 5 -24.23 3.75 30.40
C VAL A 5 -24.66 2.33 30.74
N VAL A 6 -25.92 2.15 31.12
CA VAL A 6 -26.55 0.83 31.21
C VAL A 6 -27.12 0.52 29.83
N GLY A 7 -26.25 0.10 28.91
CA GLY A 7 -26.65 -0.51 27.65
C GLY A 7 -26.80 -2.02 27.83
N SER A 8 -27.87 -2.61 27.32
CA SER A 8 -27.95 -4.07 27.23
C SER A 8 -26.83 -4.60 26.33
N PRO A 9 -26.39 -5.85 26.48
CA PRO A 9 -25.43 -6.45 25.55
C PRO A 9 -25.84 -6.30 24.08
N ASN A 10 -27.14 -6.31 23.78
CA ASN A 10 -27.65 -6.08 22.43
C ASN A 10 -27.39 -4.66 21.93
N ASP A 11 -27.55 -3.64 22.78
CA ASP A 11 -27.26 -2.24 22.40
C ASP A 11 -25.76 -2.06 22.09
N ALA A 12 -24.90 -2.78 22.80
CA ALA A 12 -23.46 -2.79 22.54
C ALA A 12 -23.15 -3.44 21.18
N PHE A 13 -23.79 -4.56 20.84
CA PHE A 13 -23.63 -5.20 19.53
C PHE A 13 -24.18 -4.31 18.39
N GLU A 14 -25.35 -3.69 18.56
CA GLU A 14 -25.90 -2.76 17.55
C GLU A 14 -24.98 -1.55 17.32
N ALA A 15 -24.38 -1.02 18.38
CA ALA A 15 -23.40 0.06 18.26
C ALA A 15 -22.14 -0.37 17.50
N LEU A 16 -21.64 -1.58 17.78
CA LEU A 16 -20.49 -2.16 17.06
C LEU A 16 -20.82 -2.41 15.59
N ASP A 17 -21.99 -2.96 15.29
CA ASP A 17 -22.42 -3.22 13.91
C ASP A 17 -22.52 -1.92 13.11
N ARG A 18 -23.12 -0.87 13.68
CA ARG A 18 -23.17 0.44 13.04
C ARG A 18 -21.79 1.03 12.79
N ALA A 19 -20.87 0.90 13.75
CA ALA A 19 -19.50 1.37 13.59
C ALA A 19 -18.76 0.61 12.47
N LEU A 20 -18.95 -0.71 12.39
CA LEU A 20 -18.36 -1.55 11.35
C LEU A 20 -18.94 -1.24 9.96
N ASP A 21 -20.22 -0.94 9.86
CA ASP A 21 -20.85 -0.54 8.59
C ASP A 21 -20.35 0.81 8.09
N GLU A 22 -20.16 1.77 9.00
CA GLU A 22 -19.56 3.06 8.66
C GLU A 22 -18.12 2.90 8.16
N LEU A 23 -17.33 2.08 8.85
CA LEU A 23 -15.96 1.73 8.41
C LEU A 23 -15.96 1.06 7.05
N ARG A 24 -16.88 0.12 6.79
CA ARG A 24 -17.02 -0.51 5.45
C ARG A 24 -17.33 0.51 4.38
N ARG A 25 -18.21 1.50 4.65
CA ARG A 25 -18.51 2.56 3.70
C ARG A 25 -17.26 3.39 3.41
N GLU A 26 -16.50 3.72 4.44
CA GLU A 26 -15.28 4.51 4.31
C GLU A 26 -14.18 3.76 3.54
N PHE A 27 -14.01 2.46 3.79
CA PHE A 27 -13.07 1.63 3.03
C PHE A 27 -13.42 1.54 1.54
N ARG A 28 -14.71 1.52 1.20
CA ARG A 28 -15.15 1.55 -0.21
C ARG A 28 -14.91 2.92 -0.85
N ALA A 29 -15.09 4.01 -0.10
CA ALA A 29 -14.85 5.36 -0.58
C ALA A 29 -13.36 5.70 -0.68
N ASN A 30 -12.51 5.05 0.11
CA ASN A 30 -11.07 5.30 0.19
C ASN A 30 -10.25 3.98 0.16
N PRO A 31 -9.93 3.47 -1.03
CA PRO A 31 -9.18 2.23 -1.21
C PRO A 31 -7.76 2.25 -0.59
N GLU A 32 -7.08 3.41 -0.59
CA GLU A 32 -5.76 3.56 0.02
C GLU A 32 -5.81 3.38 1.55
N PHE A 33 -6.82 3.96 2.20
CA PHE A 33 -7.04 3.78 3.63
C PHE A 33 -7.37 2.32 3.96
N ALA A 34 -8.26 1.70 3.17
CA ALA A 34 -8.58 0.28 3.34
C ALA A 34 -7.33 -0.61 3.27
N MET A 35 -6.44 -0.35 2.31
CA MET A 35 -5.20 -1.10 2.17
C MET A 35 -4.27 -0.94 3.38
N ARG A 36 -4.09 0.29 3.89
CA ARG A 36 -3.27 0.53 5.09
C ARG A 36 -3.81 -0.22 6.31
N VAL A 37 -5.13 -0.25 6.49
CA VAL A 37 -5.77 -0.99 7.59
C VAL A 37 -5.56 -2.50 7.42
N VAL A 38 -5.75 -3.04 6.21
CA VAL A 38 -5.50 -4.46 5.92
C VAL A 38 -4.05 -4.86 6.23
N GLN A 39 -3.09 -4.02 5.84
CA GLN A 39 -1.67 -4.22 6.14
C GLN A 39 -1.40 -4.19 7.64
N ALA A 40 -1.97 -3.22 8.36
CA ALA A 40 -1.83 -3.10 9.82
C ALA A 40 -2.43 -4.31 10.58
N LEU A 41 -3.47 -4.93 10.01
CA LEU A 41 -4.07 -6.16 10.54
C LEU A 41 -3.27 -7.43 10.21
N GLY A 42 -2.15 -7.31 9.47
CA GLY A 42 -1.30 -8.44 9.09
C GLY A 42 -1.90 -9.38 8.04
N SER A 43 -3.00 -8.98 7.39
CA SER A 43 -3.63 -9.76 6.32
C SER A 43 -3.08 -9.38 4.95
N ALA A 44 -2.74 -10.38 4.12
CA ALA A 44 -2.32 -10.17 2.74
C ALA A 44 -3.52 -10.29 1.79
N VAL A 45 -4.24 -9.19 1.55
CA VAL A 45 -5.31 -9.17 0.55
C VAL A 45 -4.70 -8.98 -0.84
N HIS A 46 -5.08 -9.86 -1.77
CA HIS A 46 -4.68 -9.75 -3.17
C HIS A 46 -5.75 -8.94 -3.91
N PHE A 47 -5.41 -7.73 -4.33
CA PHE A 47 -6.26 -6.92 -5.22
C PHE A 47 -6.05 -7.34 -6.68
N ASP A 48 -7.07 -7.12 -7.51
CA ASP A 48 -6.96 -7.26 -8.97
C ASP A 48 -5.81 -6.40 -9.53
N SER A 49 -5.21 -6.86 -10.64
CA SER A 49 -3.99 -6.31 -11.24
C SER A 49 -4.02 -4.80 -11.45
N ASP A 50 -5.18 -4.26 -11.78
CA ASP A 50 -5.34 -2.87 -12.20
C ASP A 50 -5.31 -1.90 -10.99
N LEU A 51 -5.82 -2.34 -9.84
CA LEU A 51 -5.79 -1.60 -8.57
C LEU A 51 -4.45 -1.73 -7.85
N LYS A 52 -3.72 -2.84 -8.06
CA LYS A 52 -2.38 -3.04 -7.47
C LYS A 52 -1.43 -1.93 -7.87
N THR A 53 -1.45 -1.47 -9.11
CA THR A 53 -0.51 -0.45 -9.60
C THR A 53 -0.73 0.92 -8.94
N GLU A 54 -1.98 1.30 -8.70
CA GLU A 54 -2.32 2.58 -8.08
C GLU A 54 -2.05 2.57 -6.57
N LEU A 55 -2.22 1.41 -5.93
CA LEU A 55 -2.09 1.26 -4.49
C LEU A 55 -0.68 0.84 -4.05
N LEU A 56 0.15 0.29 -4.93
CA LEU A 56 1.48 -0.17 -4.58
C LEU A 56 2.39 1.03 -4.28
N ASN A 57 2.93 1.10 -3.06
CA ASN A 57 4.00 2.02 -2.71
C ASN A 57 5.33 1.23 -2.68
N PRO A 58 6.28 1.47 -3.59
CA PRO A 58 7.53 0.71 -3.66
C PRO A 58 8.41 0.86 -2.42
N VAL A 59 8.33 2.00 -1.72
CA VAL A 59 9.09 2.23 -0.48
C VAL A 59 8.56 1.33 0.63
N GLU A 60 7.23 1.23 0.77
CA GLU A 60 6.59 0.32 1.72
C GLU A 60 6.79 -1.14 1.31
N LEU A 61 6.75 -1.45 0.02
CA LEU A 61 7.01 -2.80 -0.48
C LEU A 61 8.41 -3.28 -0.08
N VAL A 62 9.44 -2.44 -0.29
CA VAL A 62 10.82 -2.73 0.09
C VAL A 62 11.01 -2.79 1.61
N ALA A 63 10.31 -1.94 2.37
CA ALA A 63 10.42 -1.94 3.82
C ALA A 63 9.89 -3.23 4.47
N ASN A 64 8.90 -3.88 3.84
CA ASN A 64 8.14 -4.97 4.45
C ASN A 64 8.36 -6.36 3.81
N ARG A 65 9.14 -6.46 2.73
CA ARG A 65 9.34 -7.70 1.96
C ARG A 65 10.81 -7.96 1.69
N SER A 66 11.14 -9.22 1.39
CA SER A 66 12.49 -9.56 0.96
C SER A 66 12.80 -9.02 -0.44
N SER A 67 14.09 -8.80 -0.73
CA SER A 67 14.57 -8.34 -2.04
C SER A 67 14.06 -9.21 -3.20
N GLU A 68 14.02 -10.53 -3.00
CA GLU A 68 13.52 -11.48 -4.01
C GLU A 68 12.01 -11.35 -4.26
N GLU A 69 11.21 -11.12 -3.22
CA GLU A 69 9.76 -10.89 -3.34
C GLU A 69 9.46 -9.55 -4.00
N VAL A 70 10.22 -8.50 -3.67
CA VAL A 70 10.14 -7.19 -4.34
C VAL A 70 10.42 -7.36 -5.82
N GLN A 71 11.55 -7.99 -6.17
CA GLN A 71 11.96 -8.22 -7.54
C GLN A 71 10.88 -8.99 -8.32
N ARG A 72 10.36 -10.10 -7.76
CA ARG A 72 9.28 -10.88 -8.38
C ARG A 72 8.03 -10.04 -8.61
N THR A 73 7.58 -9.31 -7.58
CA THR A 73 6.38 -8.46 -7.65
C THR A 73 6.49 -7.41 -8.74
N LEU A 74 7.64 -6.73 -8.83
CA LEU A 74 7.89 -5.69 -9.83
C LEU A 74 8.09 -6.29 -11.23
N SER A 75 8.76 -7.44 -11.34
CA SER A 75 8.95 -8.14 -12.62
C SER A 75 7.65 -8.66 -13.23
N ASP A 76 6.62 -8.93 -12.43
CA ASP A 76 5.30 -9.34 -12.94
C ASP A 76 4.48 -8.18 -13.52
N MET A 77 4.89 -6.92 -13.30
CA MET A 77 4.15 -5.74 -13.78
C MET A 77 4.48 -5.36 -15.22
N GLU A 78 3.53 -4.76 -15.93
CA GLU A 78 3.78 -4.19 -17.26
C GLU A 78 4.73 -2.98 -17.20
N ILE A 79 5.54 -2.79 -18.26
CA ILE A 79 6.53 -1.70 -18.31
C ILE A 79 5.88 -0.31 -18.20
N SER A 80 4.67 -0.14 -18.72
CA SER A 80 3.89 1.10 -18.59
C SER A 80 3.56 1.41 -17.13
N ASP A 81 3.24 0.37 -16.36
CA ASP A 81 2.80 0.49 -14.98
C ASP A 81 3.99 0.68 -14.04
N LEU A 82 5.11 0.01 -14.30
CA LEU A 82 6.38 0.30 -13.64
C LEU A 82 6.82 1.77 -13.84
N LYS A 83 6.67 2.31 -15.04
CA LYS A 83 6.96 3.72 -15.33
C LYS A 83 6.01 4.67 -14.59
N LYS A 84 4.73 4.34 -14.46
CA LYS A 84 3.77 5.14 -13.66
C LYS A 84 4.14 5.09 -12.18
N LEU A 85 4.35 3.90 -11.64
CA LEU A 85 4.72 3.62 -10.25
C LEU A 85 5.98 4.38 -9.82
N ALA A 86 7.02 4.35 -10.65
CA ALA A 86 8.28 5.05 -10.38
C ALA A 86 8.08 6.58 -10.30
N LYS A 87 7.21 7.15 -11.15
CA LYS A 87 6.91 8.58 -11.17
C LYS A 87 6.01 8.99 -9.99
N SER A 88 4.90 8.27 -9.76
CA SER A 88 3.95 8.59 -8.69
C SER A 88 4.59 8.50 -7.30
N SER A 89 5.58 7.61 -7.14
CA SER A 89 6.33 7.44 -5.90
C SER A 89 7.53 8.39 -5.75
N ASN A 90 7.70 9.35 -6.67
CA ASN A 90 8.86 10.25 -6.73
C ASN A 90 10.20 9.50 -6.69
N LEU A 91 10.26 8.33 -7.35
CA LEU A 91 11.49 7.54 -7.47
C LEU A 91 12.18 7.78 -8.82
N ALA A 92 11.49 8.26 -9.85
CA ALA A 92 12.08 8.52 -11.15
C ALA A 92 11.42 9.70 -11.88
N THR A 93 12.21 10.37 -12.70
CA THR A 93 11.76 11.37 -13.68
C THR A 93 11.51 10.74 -15.06
N PRO A 94 10.82 11.41 -15.99
CA PRO A 94 10.67 10.92 -17.37
C PRO A 94 12.02 10.65 -18.04
N THR A 95 13.03 11.48 -17.78
CA THR A 95 14.39 11.32 -18.30
C THR A 95 15.07 10.08 -17.75
N ASP A 96 14.88 9.78 -16.46
CA ASP A 96 15.40 8.54 -15.86
C ASP A 96 14.83 7.29 -16.55
N LEU A 97 13.59 7.34 -17.01
CA LEU A 97 12.87 6.18 -17.57
C LEU A 97 13.03 6.01 -19.08
N SER A 98 13.54 7.03 -19.76
CA SER A 98 13.68 7.02 -21.21
C SER A 98 14.73 6.01 -21.67
N GLY A 99 14.40 5.18 -22.66
CA GLY A 99 15.33 4.18 -23.23
C GLY A 99 15.65 2.98 -22.33
N ARG A 100 15.15 2.93 -21.10
CA ARG A 100 15.37 1.79 -20.19
C ARG A 100 14.45 0.61 -20.51
N SER A 101 15.01 -0.59 -20.41
CA SER A 101 14.31 -1.86 -20.42
C SER A 101 13.48 -2.06 -19.14
N LYS A 102 12.59 -3.06 -19.16
CA LYS A 102 11.75 -3.42 -18.00
C LYS A 102 12.62 -3.75 -16.78
N ASP A 103 13.62 -4.62 -16.95
CA ASP A 103 14.50 -5.07 -15.86
C ASP A 103 15.31 -3.92 -15.27
N GLU A 104 15.78 -2.98 -16.10
CA GLU A 104 16.49 -1.79 -15.63
C GLU A 104 15.59 -0.86 -14.82
N ILE A 105 14.30 -0.77 -15.17
CA ILE A 105 13.32 0.02 -14.42
C ILE A 105 13.01 -0.66 -13.08
N VAL A 106 12.83 -1.99 -13.06
CA VAL A 106 12.62 -2.76 -11.82
C VAL A 106 13.79 -2.56 -10.86
N ALA A 107 15.01 -2.82 -11.32
CA ALA A 107 16.22 -2.67 -10.50
C ALA A 107 16.37 -1.22 -9.98
N MET A 108 16.06 -0.22 -10.81
CA MET A 108 16.11 1.18 -10.39
C MET A 108 15.09 1.52 -9.31
N ILE A 109 13.83 1.08 -9.47
CA ILE A 109 12.76 1.29 -8.47
C ILE A 109 13.20 0.71 -7.13
N GLN A 110 13.66 -0.53 -7.14
CA GLN A 110 14.10 -1.23 -5.94
C GLN A 110 15.25 -0.50 -5.25
N VAL A 111 16.35 -0.20 -5.97
CA VAL A 111 17.52 0.49 -5.39
C VAL A 111 17.16 1.86 -4.82
N ARG A 112 16.32 2.64 -5.51
CA ARG A 112 15.94 3.98 -5.04
C ARG A 112 14.98 3.91 -3.86
N ALA A 113 14.08 2.93 -3.82
CA ALA A 113 13.21 2.68 -2.67
C ALA A 113 14.01 2.22 -1.43
N GLU A 114 14.96 1.28 -1.59
CA GLU A 114 15.87 0.83 -0.52
C GLU A 114 16.63 1.99 0.12
N ARG A 115 17.21 2.89 -0.71
CA ARG A 115 17.88 4.10 -0.21
C ARG A 115 16.95 4.99 0.60
N ARG A 116 15.67 5.09 0.21
CA ARG A 116 14.68 5.90 0.92
C ARG A 116 14.28 5.29 2.26
N VAL A 117 14.21 3.96 2.35
CA VAL A 117 13.99 3.26 3.62
C VAL A 117 15.18 3.49 4.55
N GLN A 118 16.41 3.29 4.05
CA GLN A 118 17.63 3.46 4.84
C GLN A 118 17.79 4.88 5.39
N SER A 119 17.45 5.90 4.59
CA SER A 119 17.50 7.29 5.05
C SER A 119 16.46 7.60 6.13
N ARG A 120 15.29 6.96 6.13
CA ARG A 120 14.30 7.09 7.21
C ARG A 120 14.71 6.41 8.52
N SER A 121 15.55 5.38 8.46
CA SER A 121 16.04 4.67 9.65
C SER A 121 17.28 5.32 10.28
N ALA A 122 17.89 6.30 9.60
CA ALA A 122 19.08 7.00 10.05
C ALA A 122 18.78 8.36 10.72
N ASP A 123 17.53 8.84 10.60
CA ASP A 123 16.96 9.98 11.33
C ASP A 123 16.26 9.50 12.63
#